data_AF-A0A2V9S671-F1
#
_entry.id   AF-A0A2V9S671-F1
#
_cell.length_a   1.000
_cell.length_b   1.000
_cell.length_c   1.000
_cell.angle_alpha   90.00
_cell.angle_beta   90.00
_cell.angle_gamma   90.00
#
_symmetry.space_group_name_H-M   'P 1'
#
loop_
_entity.id
_entity.type
_entity.pdbx_description
1 polymer ?
#
loop_
_entity_poly.entity_id
_entity_poly.type
_entity_poly.pdbx_seq_one_letter_code
_entity_poly.pdbx_strand_id
1 'polypeptide(L)'
;MRELIQLLKYQHIRPAAAVLGGMLSEAISKLGCVADTGRMLVIPVPLHRRKLSERGFNHSELIAEAALKREPGRRLSMDTSVLKRRRETQSQTGLTRHQRRENVRGAFLVEKSPVVAGRSALLVDDVFTTGTTVSECARTLLRAGASKVFVATVARTLKLEAQTIQIIRNVRTMAAAG
;
A
#
# COMPACT_ATOMS: atom_id res chain seq x y z
N MET A 1 -10.44 -12.16 -2.44
CA MET A 1 -9.40 -11.10 -2.46
C MET A 1 -7.98 -11.64 -2.33
N ARG A 2 -7.61 -12.28 -1.20
CA ARG A 2 -6.26 -12.83 -0.99
C ARG A 2 -5.81 -13.78 -2.11
N GLU A 3 -6.70 -14.66 -2.56
CA GLU A 3 -6.45 -15.58 -3.67
C GLU A 3 -6.20 -14.86 -4.99
N LEU A 4 -7.00 -13.85 -5.33
CA LEU A 4 -6.81 -13.07 -6.56
C LEU A 4 -5.44 -12.38 -6.60
N ILE A 5 -5.00 -11.86 -5.45
CA ILE A 5 -3.65 -11.29 -5.31
C ILE A 5 -2.57 -12.37 -5.43
N GLN A 6 -2.78 -13.56 -4.87
CA GLN A 6 -1.86 -14.70 -5.00
C GLN A 6 -1.76 -15.19 -6.45
N LEU A 7 -2.88 -15.29 -7.16
CA LEU A 7 -2.97 -15.65 -8.58
C LEU A 7 -2.17 -14.69 -9.45
N LEU A 8 -2.27 -13.39 -9.17
CA LEU A 8 -1.43 -12.41 -9.85
C LEU A 8 0.05 -12.56 -9.44
N LYS A 9 0.35 -12.69 -8.14
CA LYS A 9 1.72 -12.73 -7.56
C LYS A 9 2.59 -13.89 -7.98
N TYR A 10 2.00 -15.08 -8.04
CA TYR A 10 2.76 -16.32 -8.10
C TYR A 10 2.31 -17.23 -9.24
N GLN A 11 1.11 -17.04 -9.78
CA GLN A 11 0.59 -17.84 -10.89
C GLN A 11 0.52 -17.05 -12.21
N HIS A 12 1.02 -15.80 -12.22
CA HIS A 12 1.12 -14.94 -13.41
C HIS A 12 -0.22 -14.72 -14.15
N ILE A 13 -1.37 -14.86 -13.47
CA ILE A 13 -2.70 -14.64 -14.06
C ILE A 13 -2.93 -13.13 -14.22
N ARG A 14 -2.36 -12.55 -15.28
CA ARG A 14 -2.46 -11.11 -15.60
C ARG A 14 -3.89 -10.57 -15.68
N PRO A 15 -4.91 -11.33 -16.14
CA PRO A 15 -6.30 -10.87 -16.10
C PRO A 15 -6.78 -10.47 -14.70
N ALA A 16 -6.19 -11.03 -13.63
CA ALA A 16 -6.50 -10.62 -12.26
C ALA A 16 -6.21 -9.12 -12.00
N ALA A 17 -5.21 -8.54 -12.69
CA ALA A 17 -4.91 -7.11 -12.58
C ALA A 17 -6.07 -6.23 -13.07
N ALA A 18 -6.83 -6.67 -14.08
CA ALA A 18 -7.98 -5.91 -14.59
C ALA A 18 -9.11 -5.81 -13.56
N VAL A 19 -9.36 -6.89 -12.82
CA VAL A 19 -10.34 -6.92 -11.73
C VAL A 19 -9.87 -6.07 -10.56
N LEU A 20 -8.63 -6.30 -10.09
CA LEU A 20 -8.03 -5.54 -8.99
C LEU A 20 -7.92 -4.04 -9.30
N GLY A 21 -7.59 -3.69 -10.55
CA GLY A 21 -7.53 -2.32 -11.03
C GLY A 21 -8.90 -1.65 -11.08
N GLY A 22 -9.97 -2.39 -11.43
CA GLY A 22 -11.35 -1.89 -11.32
C GLY A 22 -11.70 -1.48 -9.88
N MET A 23 -11.37 -2.33 -8.91
CA MET A 23 -11.59 -2.04 -7.49
C MET A 23 -10.75 -0.86 -7.00
N LEU A 24 -9.49 -0.79 -7.44
CA LEU A 24 -8.61 0.33 -7.10
C LEU A 24 -9.14 1.65 -7.70
N SER A 25 -9.64 1.63 -8.93
CA SER A 25 -10.24 2.80 -9.59
C SER A 25 -11.43 3.34 -8.80
N GLU A 26 -12.28 2.47 -8.27
CA GLU A 26 -13.41 2.87 -7.43
C GLU A 26 -12.96 3.44 -6.07
N ALA A 27 -11.90 2.87 -5.48
CA ALA A 27 -11.31 3.42 -4.26
C ALA A 27 -10.70 4.81 -4.52
N ILE A 28 -10.05 5.00 -5.67
CA ILE A 28 -9.45 6.28 -6.06
C ILE A 28 -10.52 7.32 -6.37
N SER A 29 -11.64 6.97 -7.01
CA SER A 29 -12.71 7.95 -7.30
C SER A 29 -13.37 8.51 -6.03
N LYS A 30 -13.36 7.73 -4.94
CA LYS A 30 -13.83 8.16 -3.61
C LYS A 30 -12.83 9.06 -2.89
N LEU A 31 -11.57 9.14 -3.35
CA LEU A 31 -10.61 10.11 -2.87
C LEU A 31 -11.02 11.49 -3.38
N GLY A 32 -11.84 12.21 -2.61
CA GLY A 32 -12.28 13.58 -2.91
C GLY A 32 -11.15 14.63 -2.98
N CYS A 33 -9.88 14.20 -2.88
CA CYS A 33 -8.69 15.02 -2.90
C CYS A 33 -8.15 15.35 -4.29
N VAL A 34 -8.85 15.00 -5.37
CA VAL A 34 -8.56 15.50 -6.73
C VAL A 34 -8.98 16.97 -6.94
N ALA A 35 -9.28 17.68 -5.84
CA ALA A 35 -9.66 19.08 -5.78
C ALA A 35 -8.47 20.05 -5.78
N ASP A 36 -7.24 19.60 -5.53
CA ASP A 36 -6.05 20.42 -5.82
C ASP A 36 -5.87 20.52 -7.34
N THR A 37 -5.65 21.73 -7.84
CA THR A 37 -5.70 22.16 -9.26
C THR A 37 -4.71 21.50 -10.23
N GLY A 38 -4.01 20.44 -9.81
CA GLY A 38 -2.96 19.77 -10.61
C GLY A 38 -3.15 18.25 -10.77
N ARG A 39 -2.51 17.69 -11.80
CA ARG A 39 -2.46 16.23 -12.04
C ARG A 39 -1.67 15.51 -10.93
N MET A 40 -2.32 14.58 -10.24
CA MET A 40 -1.72 13.75 -9.21
C MET A 40 -0.77 12.71 -9.83
N LEU A 41 0.43 12.57 -9.25
CA LEU A 41 1.44 11.64 -9.72
C LEU A 41 1.22 10.26 -9.11
N VAL A 42 0.81 9.28 -9.91
CA VAL A 42 0.61 7.89 -9.49
C VAL A 42 1.95 7.16 -9.51
N ILE A 43 2.31 6.57 -8.39
CA ILE A 43 3.59 5.89 -8.20
C ILE A 43 3.32 4.50 -7.63
N PRO A 44 3.42 3.43 -8.44
CA PRO A 44 3.39 2.08 -7.92
C PRO A 44 4.56 1.84 -6.96
N VAL A 45 4.31 1.14 -5.85
CA VAL A 45 5.40 0.74 -4.93
C VAL A 45 6.40 -0.15 -5.69
N PRO A 46 7.68 0.22 -5.76
CA PRO A 46 8.64 -0.51 -6.57
C PRO A 46 9.08 -1.83 -5.92
N LEU A 47 9.26 -2.86 -6.75
CA LEU A 47 10.01 -4.06 -6.38
C LEU A 47 11.51 -3.80 -6.47
N HIS A 48 12.29 -4.56 -5.69
CA HIS A 48 13.74 -4.62 -5.87
C HIS A 48 14.04 -5.34 -7.18
N ARG A 49 15.12 -4.95 -7.89
CA ARG A 49 15.48 -5.50 -9.21
C ARG A 49 15.49 -7.03 -9.24
N ARG A 50 16.09 -7.66 -8.23
CA ARG A 50 16.09 -9.13 -8.09
C ARG A 50 14.68 -9.73 -8.07
N LYS A 51 13.78 -9.20 -7.23
CA LYS A 51 12.38 -9.67 -7.17
C LYS A 51 11.62 -9.39 -8.46
N LEU A 52 11.93 -8.29 -9.14
CA LEU A 52 11.35 -7.99 -10.44
C LEU A 52 11.80 -9.01 -11.49
N SER A 53 13.08 -9.39 -11.51
CA SER A 53 13.62 -10.44 -12.39
C SER A 53 13.01 -11.81 -12.10
N GLU A 54 12.93 -12.22 -10.82
CA GLU A 54 12.35 -13.50 -10.40
C GLU A 54 10.85 -13.60 -10.77
N ARG A 55 10.13 -12.47 -10.68
CA ARG A 55 8.67 -12.43 -10.83
C ARG A 55 8.21 -11.99 -12.22
N GLY A 56 9.11 -11.45 -13.03
CA GLY A 56 8.86 -10.95 -14.38
C GLY A 56 8.10 -9.62 -14.47
N PHE A 57 7.41 -9.18 -13.41
CA PHE A 57 6.65 -7.92 -13.41
C PHE A 57 6.38 -7.37 -12.00
N ASN A 58 5.94 -6.10 -11.93
CA ASN A 58 5.48 -5.45 -10.70
C ASN A 58 3.95 -5.44 -10.61
N HIS A 59 3.41 -6.10 -9.60
CA HIS A 59 1.97 -6.25 -9.34
C HIS A 59 1.29 -4.90 -9.16
N SER A 60 1.89 -4.03 -8.34
CA SER A 60 1.35 -2.72 -8.04
C SER A 60 1.31 -1.84 -9.29
N GLU A 61 2.23 -2.04 -10.22
CA GLU A 61 2.26 -1.37 -11.52
C GLU A 61 1.13 -1.85 -12.43
N LEU A 62 0.96 -3.16 -12.61
CA LEU A 62 -0.14 -3.70 -13.43
C LEU A 62 -1.52 -3.31 -12.90
N ILE A 63 -1.70 -3.30 -11.57
CA ILE A 63 -2.96 -2.88 -10.94
C ILE A 63 -3.19 -1.38 -11.16
N ALA A 64 -2.15 -0.55 -10.99
CA ALA A 64 -2.25 0.89 -11.25
C ALA A 64 -2.60 1.17 -12.72
N GLU A 65 -1.93 0.54 -13.68
CA GLU A 65 -2.24 0.67 -15.10
C GLU A 65 -3.69 0.31 -15.41
N ALA A 66 -4.17 -0.81 -14.86
CA ALA A 66 -5.56 -1.24 -15.04
C ALA A 66 -6.57 -0.27 -14.43
N ALA A 67 -6.24 0.37 -13.30
CA ALA A 67 -7.07 1.40 -12.68
C ALA A 67 -7.10 2.68 -13.53
N LEU A 68 -5.95 3.15 -14.02
CA LEU A 68 -5.85 4.39 -14.79
C LEU A 68 -6.57 4.31 -16.14
N LYS A 69 -6.64 3.13 -16.76
CA LYS A 69 -7.45 2.90 -17.98
C LYS A 69 -8.95 3.18 -17.78
N ARG A 70 -9.42 3.18 -16.53
CA ARG A 70 -10.82 3.40 -16.16
C ARG A 70 -11.07 4.80 -15.60
N GLU A 71 -10.06 5.66 -15.52
CA GLU A 71 -10.17 7.00 -14.94
C GLU A 71 -10.63 8.01 -16.01
N PRO A 72 -11.83 8.61 -15.86
CA PRO A 72 -12.44 9.42 -16.93
C PRO A 72 -11.89 10.85 -17.07
N GLY A 73 -11.01 11.33 -16.18
CA GLY A 73 -10.62 12.74 -16.08
C GLY A 73 -9.18 13.09 -16.48
N ARG A 74 -8.32 12.12 -16.79
CA ARG A 74 -6.85 12.31 -17.00
C ARG A 74 -6.20 13.14 -15.89
N ARG A 75 -6.74 13.06 -14.66
CA ARG A 75 -6.23 13.78 -13.48
C ARG A 75 -5.10 13.02 -12.80
N LEU A 76 -4.89 11.77 -13.20
CA LEU A 76 -3.83 10.90 -12.73
C LEU A 76 -2.78 10.71 -13.83
N SER A 77 -1.50 10.89 -13.49
CA SER A 77 -0.37 10.57 -14.38
C SER A 77 0.55 9.58 -13.68
N MET A 78 0.80 8.42 -14.28
CA MET A 78 1.70 7.41 -13.69
C MET A 78 3.16 7.62 -14.09
N ASP A 79 4.08 7.46 -13.14
CA ASP A 79 5.52 7.38 -13.41
C ASP A 79 6.19 6.31 -12.53
N THR A 80 6.72 5.27 -13.18
CA THR A 80 7.37 4.11 -12.53
C THR A 80 8.89 4.30 -12.40
N SER A 81 9.42 5.40 -12.90
CA SER A 81 10.84 5.76 -12.85
C SER A 81 11.20 6.62 -11.65
N VAL A 82 10.24 7.30 -11.04
CA VAL A 82 10.44 8.25 -9.94
C VAL A 82 10.97 7.59 -8.66
N LEU A 83 10.31 6.53 -8.20
CA LEU A 83 10.63 5.86 -6.94
C LEU A 83 11.25 4.50 -7.22
N LYS A 84 12.44 4.24 -6.69
CA LYS A 84 13.13 2.96 -6.83
C LYS A 84 13.37 2.32 -5.47
N ARG A 85 13.33 0.99 -5.45
CA ARG A 85 13.79 0.20 -4.32
C ARG A 85 15.25 -0.21 -4.54
N ARG A 86 16.17 0.48 -3.85
CA ARG A 86 17.63 0.31 -4.04
C ARG A 86 18.22 -0.79 -3.17
N ARG A 87 17.62 -1.06 -2.00
CA ARG A 87 18.07 -2.13 -1.11
C ARG A 87 17.12 -3.32 -1.18
N GLU A 88 17.69 -4.51 -1.31
CA GLU A 88 16.94 -5.75 -1.14
C GLU A 88 16.46 -5.88 0.32
N THR A 89 15.23 -6.36 0.51
CA THR A 89 14.69 -6.61 1.85
C THR A 89 14.17 -8.02 1.95
N GLN A 90 14.25 -8.59 3.15
CA GLN A 90 13.66 -9.88 3.45
C GLN A 90 12.13 -9.85 3.27
N SER A 91 11.53 -11.03 3.15
CA SER A 91 10.07 -11.17 3.21
C SER A 91 9.53 -10.58 4.52
N GLN A 92 8.37 -9.93 4.47
CA GLN A 92 7.71 -9.40 5.67
C GLN A 92 6.83 -10.43 6.37
N THR A 93 6.66 -11.62 5.80
CA THR A 93 5.97 -12.75 6.43
C THR A 93 6.70 -13.14 7.71
N GLY A 94 5.96 -13.36 8.80
CA GLY A 94 6.55 -13.72 10.10
C GLY A 94 7.20 -12.57 10.88
N LEU A 95 7.51 -11.43 10.24
CA LEU A 95 8.13 -10.28 10.92
C LEU A 95 7.12 -9.49 11.77
N THR A 96 7.56 -9.05 12.95
CA THR A 96 6.84 -8.10 13.81
C THR A 96 6.75 -6.72 13.16
N ARG A 97 5.88 -5.84 13.66
CA ARG A 97 5.73 -4.47 13.15
C ARG A 97 7.05 -3.68 13.19
N HIS A 98 7.83 -3.84 14.27
CA HIS A 98 9.13 -3.20 14.43
C HIS A 98 10.15 -3.76 13.43
N GLN A 99 10.28 -5.09 13.33
CA GLN A 99 11.16 -5.74 12.36
C GLN A 99 10.82 -5.36 10.92
N ARG A 100 9.54 -5.24 10.57
CA ARG A 100 9.13 -4.75 9.25
C ARG A 100 9.64 -3.34 8.98
N ARG A 101 9.59 -2.45 9.98
CA ARG A 101 10.06 -1.07 9.87
C ARG A 101 11.56 -1.01 9.61
N GLU A 102 12.36 -1.72 10.41
CA GLU A 102 13.81 -1.77 10.16
C GLU A 102 14.13 -2.44 8.83
N ASN A 103 13.43 -3.52 8.46
CA ASN A 103 13.64 -4.23 7.20
C ASN A 103 13.46 -3.33 5.97
N VAL A 104 12.55 -2.35 5.98
CA VAL A 104 12.34 -1.43 4.84
C VAL A 104 13.02 -0.07 4.98
N ARG A 105 13.55 0.28 6.15
CA ARG A 105 14.18 1.58 6.41
C ARG A 105 15.29 1.88 5.40
N GLY A 106 15.23 3.05 4.76
CA GLY A 106 16.20 3.48 3.75
C GLY A 106 16.24 2.60 2.51
N ALA A 107 15.23 1.76 2.26
CA ALA A 107 15.23 0.86 1.09
C ALA A 107 14.82 1.56 -0.21
N PHE A 108 14.25 2.76 -0.12
CA PHE A 108 13.69 3.49 -1.25
C PHE A 108 14.43 4.80 -1.51
N LEU A 109 14.45 5.22 -2.78
CA LEU A 109 15.08 6.43 -3.27
C LEU A 109 14.20 7.08 -4.36
N VAL A 110 14.13 8.41 -4.37
CA VAL A 110 13.56 9.17 -5.49
C VAL A 110 14.69 9.58 -6.44
N GLU A 111 14.63 9.12 -7.69
CA GLU A 111 15.66 9.41 -8.72
C GLU A 111 15.40 10.72 -9.45
N LYS A 112 14.14 11.16 -9.51
CA LYS A 112 13.70 12.34 -10.27
C LYS A 112 12.99 13.33 -9.35
N SER A 113 13.72 13.89 -8.39
CA SER A 113 13.17 14.85 -7.42
C SER A 113 12.36 16.00 -8.06
N PRO A 114 12.81 16.63 -9.17
CA PRO A 114 12.04 17.70 -9.82
C PRO A 114 10.66 17.28 -10.35
N VAL A 115 10.46 15.98 -10.66
CA VAL A 115 9.17 15.46 -11.13
C VAL A 115 8.16 15.35 -9.97
N VAL A 116 8.64 15.27 -8.73
CA VAL A 116 7.83 15.07 -7.52
C VAL A 116 7.60 16.39 -6.77
N ALA A 117 8.56 17.30 -6.82
CA ALA A 117 8.53 18.56 -6.08
C ALA A 117 7.22 19.35 -6.30
N GLY A 118 6.57 19.74 -5.20
CA GLY A 118 5.31 20.50 -5.19
C GLY A 118 4.05 19.70 -5.57
N ARG A 119 4.18 18.45 -6.02
CA ARG A 119 3.05 17.65 -6.49
C ARG A 119 2.47 16.74 -5.41
N SER A 120 1.17 16.51 -5.52
CA SER A 120 0.49 15.42 -4.81
C SER A 120 0.86 14.08 -5.48
N ALA A 121 1.32 13.13 -4.68
CA ALA A 121 1.62 11.76 -5.11
C ALA A 121 0.58 10.77 -4.60
N LEU A 122 0.20 9.79 -5.42
CA LEU A 122 -0.62 8.64 -5.06
C LEU A 122 0.22 7.38 -5.13
N LEU A 123 0.58 6.83 -3.97
CA LEU A 123 1.21 5.52 -3.87
C LEU A 123 0.18 4.42 -4.08
N VAL A 124 0.50 3.47 -4.96
CA VAL A 124 -0.32 2.28 -5.20
C VAL A 124 0.43 1.03 -4.75
N ASP A 125 -0.22 0.22 -3.93
CA ASP A 125 0.26 -1.11 -3.53
C ASP A 125 -0.88 -2.13 -3.58
N ASP A 126 -0.58 -3.42 -3.58
CA ASP A 126 -1.63 -4.45 -3.61
C ASP A 126 -2.30 -4.66 -2.24
N VAL A 127 -1.52 -4.68 -1.15
CA VAL A 127 -2.01 -4.99 0.19
C VAL A 127 -1.42 -4.05 1.25
N PHE A 128 -2.29 -3.34 1.95
CA PHE A 128 -1.96 -2.62 3.16
C PHE A 128 -1.99 -3.57 4.37
N THR A 129 -0.82 -3.96 4.87
CA THR A 129 -0.72 -4.74 6.11
C THR A 129 -0.53 -3.83 7.32
N THR A 130 0.71 -3.67 7.80
CA THR A 130 1.08 -2.71 8.86
C THR A 130 1.27 -1.28 8.35
N GLY A 131 1.18 -1.08 7.03
CA GLY A 131 1.49 0.19 6.37
C GLY A 131 2.98 0.52 6.30
N THR A 132 3.87 -0.38 6.72
CA THR A 132 5.29 -0.05 6.87
C THR A 132 5.96 0.29 5.54
N THR A 133 5.71 -0.50 4.48
CA THR A 133 6.27 -0.28 3.14
C THR A 133 5.82 1.07 2.57
N VAL A 134 4.51 1.32 2.54
CA VAL A 134 3.94 2.57 2.02
C VAL A 134 4.32 3.77 2.86
N SER A 135 4.50 3.61 4.18
CA SER A 135 5.00 4.68 5.05
C SER A 135 6.43 5.08 4.71
N GLU A 136 7.31 4.11 4.41
CA GLU A 136 8.69 4.42 4.01
C GLU A 136 8.73 5.09 2.63
N CYS A 137 7.93 4.61 1.68
CA CYS A 137 7.79 5.24 0.36
C CYS A 137 7.30 6.68 0.51
N ALA A 138 6.26 6.91 1.31
CA ALA A 138 5.71 8.24 1.55
C ALA A 138 6.73 9.18 2.20
N ARG A 139 7.47 8.72 3.21
CA ARG A 139 8.56 9.50 3.81
C ARG A 139 9.63 9.88 2.78
N THR A 140 9.97 8.95 1.88
CA THR A 140 10.95 9.19 0.82
C THR A 140 10.46 10.24 -0.18
N LEU A 141 9.19 10.19 -0.59
CA LEU A 141 8.56 11.16 -1.49
C LEU A 141 8.43 12.55 -0.87
N LEU A 142 8.01 12.64 0.40
CA LEU A 142 7.91 13.90 1.13
C LEU A 142 9.28 14.57 1.27
N ARG A 143 10.33 13.81 1.57
CA ARG A 143 11.72 14.33 1.60
C ARG A 143 12.20 14.83 0.23
N ALA A 144 11.67 14.28 -0.85
CA ALA A 144 11.94 14.74 -2.21
C ALA A 144 11.03 15.92 -2.64
N GLY A 145 10.24 16.49 -1.72
CA GLY A 145 9.46 17.69 -1.96
C GLY A 145 8.03 17.46 -2.44
N ALA A 146 7.49 16.23 -2.37
CA ALA A 146 6.05 16.02 -2.60
C ALA A 146 5.23 16.87 -1.61
N SER A 147 4.19 17.54 -2.09
CA SER A 147 3.33 18.37 -1.23
C SER A 147 2.41 17.53 -0.35
N LYS A 148 1.86 16.45 -0.92
CA LYS A 148 1.00 15.47 -0.24
C LYS A 148 1.29 14.07 -0.78
N VAL A 149 1.12 13.06 0.07
CA VAL A 149 1.20 11.65 -0.34
C VAL A 149 -0.06 10.91 0.10
N PHE A 150 -0.80 10.42 -0.87
CA PHE A 150 -1.95 9.54 -0.69
C PHE A 150 -1.52 8.09 -0.90
N VAL A 151 -2.29 7.15 -0.34
CA VAL A 151 -2.05 5.71 -0.50
C VAL A 151 -3.36 5.05 -0.89
N ALA A 152 -3.34 4.27 -1.97
CA ALA A 152 -4.44 3.40 -2.37
C ALA A 152 -3.94 1.95 -2.47
N THR A 153 -4.72 1.04 -1.90
CA THR A 153 -4.43 -0.40 -1.93
C THR A 153 -5.68 -1.21 -2.17
N VAL A 154 -5.56 -2.36 -2.84
CA VAL A 154 -6.71 -3.19 -3.18
C VAL A 154 -7.25 -3.96 -1.96
N ALA A 155 -6.39 -4.29 -1.01
CA ALA A 155 -6.78 -4.96 0.22
C ALA A 155 -6.10 -4.37 1.46
N ARG A 156 -6.75 -4.50 2.61
CA ARG A 156 -6.17 -4.20 3.92
C ARG A 156 -6.26 -5.43 4.82
N THR A 157 -5.18 -5.76 5.52
CA THR A 157 -5.23 -6.79 6.58
C THR A 157 -5.75 -6.16 7.87
N LEU A 158 -6.88 -6.65 8.36
CA LEU A 158 -7.36 -6.35 9.71
C LEU A 158 -6.73 -7.37 10.67
N LYS A 159 -6.00 -6.89 11.69
CA LYS A 159 -5.67 -7.73 12.84
C LYS A 159 -6.85 -7.63 13.80
N LEU A 160 -7.56 -8.74 14.02
CA LEU A 160 -8.44 -8.87 15.17
C LEU A 160 -7.54 -9.12 16.38
N GLU A 161 -7.49 -8.17 17.32
CA GLU A 161 -6.93 -8.43 18.64
C GLU A 161 -8.01 -9.16 19.44
N ALA A 162 -7.78 -10.42 19.76
CA ALA A 162 -8.65 -11.14 20.69
C ALA A 162 -8.46 -10.50 22.08
N GLN A 163 -9.45 -9.74 22.55
CA GLN A 163 -9.51 -9.33 23.95
C GLN A 163 -10.05 -10.50 24.76
N THR A 164 -9.24 -11.04 25.66
CA THR A 164 -9.74 -11.94 26.71
C THR A 164 -10.55 -11.11 27.70
N ILE A 165 -11.87 -11.21 27.66
CA ILE A 165 -12.73 -10.64 28.70
C ILE A 165 -12.61 -11.53 29.94
N GLN A 166 -11.88 -11.08 30.96
CA GLN A 166 -12.00 -11.66 32.31
C GLN A 166 -13.32 -11.20 32.92
N ILE A 167 -14.32 -12.08 32.94
CA ILE A 167 -15.54 -11.85 33.74
C ILE A 167 -15.15 -12.09 35.20
N ILE A 168 -14.93 -11.02 35.96
CA ILE A 168 -14.79 -11.09 37.42
C ILE A 168 -16.18 -11.39 37.99
N ARG A 169 -16.41 -12.63 38.47
CA ARG A 169 -17.61 -12.96 39.26
C ARG A 169 -17.42 -12.44 40.68
N ASN A 170 -18.00 -11.29 40.99
CA ASN A 170 -18.18 -10.86 42.38
C ASN A 170 -19.37 -11.63 42.99
N VAL A 171 -19.09 -12.75 43.67
CA VAL A 171 -20.06 -13.35 44.58
C VAL A 171 -19.97 -12.57 45.89
N ARG A 172 -20.84 -11.58 46.07
CA ARG A 172 -21.10 -11.02 47.40
C ARG A 172 -21.98 -12.01 48.16
N THR A 173 -21.40 -12.65 49.16
CA THR A 173 -22.11 -13.42 50.18
C THR A 173 -23.04 -12.47 50.95
N MET A 174 -24.35 -12.59 50.76
CA MET A 174 -25.33 -12.14 51.75
C MET A 174 -25.81 -13.38 52.48
N ALA A 175 -25.26 -13.61 53.68
CA ALA A 175 -25.87 -14.45 54.70
C ALA A 175 -26.11 -13.55 55.92
N ALA A 176 -27.27 -12.91 55.92
CA ALA A 176 -27.87 -12.29 57.09
C ALA A 176 -29.36 -12.65 57.05
N ALA A 177 -29.88 -13.05 58.21
CA ALA A 177 -31.27 -13.39 58.56
C ALA A 177 -31.72 -14.83 58.28
N GLY A 178 -32.00 -15.57 59.36
CA GLY A 178 -32.74 -16.83 59.39
C GLY A 178 -32.22 -17.79 60.42
#